data_AF-A0A198AK57-F1
#
_entry.id   AF-A0A198AK57-F1
#
_cell.length_a   1.000
_cell.length_b   1.000
_cell.length_c   1.000
_cell.angle_alpha   90.00
_cell.angle_beta   90.00
_cell.angle_gamma   90.00
#
_symmetry.space_group_name_H-M   'P 1'
#
loop_
_entity.id
_entity.type
_entity.pdbx_description
1 polymer ?
#
loop_
_entity_poly.entity_id
_entity_poly.type
_entity_poly.pdbx_seq_one_letter_code
_entity_poly.pdbx_strand_id
1 'polypeptide(L)'
;MNYKDAWGELEKRRTAVMEIEAGFQYQFPGDSETLRILYDWISLERKCCPFLTFTVTASSEDEPVFLQLTGTEDAKSFLRSEINDMITLITTTNDR
;
A
#
# COMPACT_ATOMS: atom_id res chain seq x y z
N MET A 1 -14.86 -2.67 -3.07
CA MET A 1 -13.74 -3.53 -3.49
C MET A 1 -13.33 -4.39 -2.30
N ASN A 2 -13.01 -5.68 -2.47
CA ASN A 2 -12.43 -6.46 -1.37
C ASN A 2 -10.91 -6.19 -1.29
N TYR A 3 -10.26 -6.64 -0.22
CA TYR A 3 -8.84 -6.38 0.02
C TYR A 3 -7.92 -6.91 -1.08
N LYS A 4 -8.16 -8.14 -1.54
CA LYS A 4 -7.38 -8.83 -2.56
C LYS A 4 -7.40 -8.09 -3.90
N ASP A 5 -8.59 -7.66 -4.30
CA ASP A 5 -8.78 -6.91 -5.54
C ASP A 5 -8.10 -5.53 -5.43
N ALA A 6 -8.23 -4.86 -4.27
CA ALA A 6 -7.64 -3.55 -4.06
C ALA A 6 -6.11 -3.57 -4.13
N TRP A 7 -5.49 -4.52 -3.43
CA TRP A 7 -4.04 -4.67 -3.44
C TRP A 7 -3.52 -5.13 -4.80
N GLY A 8 -4.18 -6.10 -5.43
CA GLY A 8 -3.80 -6.60 -6.75
C GLY A 8 -3.83 -5.52 -7.83
N GLU A 9 -4.80 -4.62 -7.78
CA GLU A 9 -4.87 -3.48 -8.70
C GLU A 9 -3.79 -2.42 -8.40
N LEU A 10 -3.48 -2.13 -7.12
CA LEU A 10 -2.35 -1.25 -6.78
C LEU A 10 -1.02 -1.82 -7.26
N GLU A 11 -0.75 -3.11 -7.02
CA GLU A 11 0.49 -3.75 -7.46
C GLU A 11 0.70 -3.65 -8.97
N LYS A 12 -0.36 -3.84 -9.78
CA LYS A 12 -0.30 -3.68 -11.24
C LYS A 12 -0.03 -2.24 -11.66
N ARG A 13 -0.57 -1.27 -10.90
CA ARG A 13 -0.43 0.16 -11.16
C ARG A 13 0.88 0.74 -10.63
N ARG A 14 1.63 0.02 -9.78
CA ARG A 14 2.86 0.51 -9.18
C ARG A 14 3.93 0.77 -10.25
N THR A 15 4.40 2.00 -10.33
CA THR A 15 5.47 2.39 -11.26
C THR A 15 6.85 2.35 -10.61
N ALA A 16 6.93 2.58 -9.30
CA ALA A 16 8.17 2.47 -8.55
C ALA A 16 7.92 2.12 -7.07
N VAL A 17 8.96 1.57 -6.44
CA VAL A 17 9.07 1.42 -4.99
C VAL A 17 10.48 1.82 -4.56
N MET A 18 10.58 2.56 -3.47
CA MET A 18 11.85 2.90 -2.84
C MET A 18 11.75 2.67 -1.33
N GLU A 19 12.83 2.17 -0.74
CA GLU A 19 12.95 2.14 0.70
C GLU A 19 13.36 3.54 1.20
N ILE A 20 12.72 4.00 2.27
CA ILE A 20 13.03 5.25 2.97
C ILE A 20 13.41 4.94 4.41
N GLU A 21 13.95 5.94 5.12
CA GLU A 21 14.45 5.75 6.50
C GLU A 21 13.40 5.08 7.41
N ALA A 22 12.15 5.53 7.34
CA ALA A 22 11.05 5.06 8.20
C ALA A 22 10.11 4.01 7.55
N GLY A 23 10.45 3.44 6.38
CA GLY A 23 9.58 2.46 5.72
C GLY A 23 9.73 2.43 4.20
N PHE A 24 8.63 2.49 3.47
CA PHE A 24 8.59 2.40 2.00
C PHE A 24 7.79 3.53 1.38
N GLN A 25 8.20 3.94 0.18
CA GLN A 25 7.43 4.84 -0.67
C GLN A 25 7.15 4.16 -2.00
N TYR A 26 5.86 4.13 -2.35
CA TYR A 26 5.35 3.63 -3.62
C TYR A 26 4.94 4.79 -4.50
N GLN A 27 5.13 4.62 -5.80
CA GLN A 27 4.69 5.56 -6.82
C GLN A 27 3.66 4.90 -7.72
N PHE A 28 2.62 5.66 -8.07
CA PHE A 28 1.51 5.25 -8.92
C PHE A 28 1.16 6.36 -9.92
N PRO A 29 0.41 6.04 -10.99
CA PRO A 29 -0.17 7.02 -11.90
C PRO A 29 -1.04 8.06 -11.17
N GLY A 30 -1.04 9.30 -11.66
CA GLY A 30 -1.78 10.44 -11.12
C GLY A 30 -3.30 10.35 -11.19
N ASP A 31 -3.83 9.35 -11.89
CA ASP A 31 -5.25 9.30 -12.24
C ASP A 31 -6.19 9.05 -11.04
N SER A 32 -7.44 9.49 -11.21
CA SER A 32 -8.48 9.37 -10.18
C SER A 32 -8.78 7.92 -9.77
N GLU A 33 -8.54 6.93 -10.63
CA GLU A 33 -8.74 5.53 -10.28
C GLU A 33 -7.69 5.08 -9.26
N THR A 34 -6.42 5.47 -9.42
CA THR A 34 -5.37 5.22 -8.43
C THR A 34 -5.75 5.76 -7.06
N LEU A 35 -6.24 7.00 -6.97
CA LEU A 35 -6.65 7.60 -5.69
C LEU A 35 -7.80 6.83 -5.04
N ARG A 36 -8.78 6.39 -5.82
CA ARG A 36 -9.91 5.59 -5.32
C ARG A 36 -9.44 4.25 -4.77
N ILE A 37 -8.58 3.55 -5.50
CA ILE A 37 -8.05 2.24 -5.09
C ILE A 37 -7.19 2.39 -3.82
N LEU A 38 -6.35 3.43 -3.73
CA LEU A 38 -5.57 3.74 -2.53
C LEU A 38 -6.47 3.97 -1.31
N TYR A 39 -7.52 4.77 -1.46
CA TYR A 39 -8.46 5.03 -0.37
C TYR A 39 -9.14 3.74 0.13
N ASP A 40 -9.62 2.91 -0.78
CA ASP A 40 -10.26 1.64 -0.46
C ASP A 40 -9.29 0.70 0.28
N TRP A 41 -8.06 0.57 -0.22
CA TRP A 41 -7.04 -0.28 0.39
C TRP A 41 -6.60 0.23 1.77
N ILE A 42 -6.28 1.52 1.92
CA ILE A 42 -5.89 2.12 3.21
C ILE A 42 -7.00 1.95 4.25
N SER A 43 -8.26 2.11 3.84
CA SER A 43 -9.42 1.95 4.72
C SER A 43 -9.56 0.54 5.29
N LEU A 44 -9.12 -0.47 4.54
CA LEU A 44 -9.06 -1.85 4.97
C LEU A 44 -7.82 -2.12 5.83
N GLU A 45 -6.65 -1.66 5.38
CA GLU A 45 -5.36 -1.93 6.01
C GLU A 45 -5.26 -1.32 7.41
N ARG A 46 -5.80 -0.11 7.62
CA ARG A 46 -5.83 0.54 8.93
C ARG A 46 -6.52 -0.29 10.02
N LYS A 47 -7.39 -1.24 9.66
CA LYS A 47 -8.04 -2.15 10.61
C LYS A 47 -7.15 -3.34 10.97
N CYS A 48 -6.33 -3.80 10.02
CA CYS A 48 -5.44 -4.94 10.20
C CYS A 48 -4.11 -4.53 10.87
N CYS A 49 -3.57 -3.37 10.47
CA CYS A 49 -2.26 -2.87 10.86
C CYS A 49 -2.36 -1.47 11.49
N PRO A 50 -2.83 -1.34 12.74
CA PRO A 50 -3.03 -0.04 13.41
C PRO A 50 -1.74 0.69 13.76
N PHE A 51 -0.58 0.03 13.62
CA PHE A 51 0.75 0.59 13.90
C PHE A 51 1.37 1.28 12.67
N LEU A 52 0.75 1.15 11.49
CA LEU A 52 1.24 1.78 10.27
C LEU A 52 0.67 3.19 10.11
N THR A 53 1.53 4.08 9.64
CA THR A 53 1.17 5.41 9.18
C THR A 53 1.17 5.41 7.66
N PHE A 54 0.08 5.92 7.09
CA PHE A 54 -0.15 6.01 5.66
C PHE A 54 -0.16 7.49 5.26
N THR A 55 0.77 7.88 4.40
CA THR A 55 0.78 9.24 3.82
C THR A 55 0.53 9.13 2.33
N VAL A 56 -0.55 9.75 1.86
CA VAL A 56 -0.84 9.87 0.42
C VAL A 56 -0.57 11.30 -0.01
N THR A 57 0.31 11.46 -0.99
CA THR A 57 0.60 12.75 -1.62
C THR A 57 0.17 12.68 -3.08
N ALA A 58 -0.75 13.55 -3.45
CA ALA A 58 -1.23 13.73 -4.81
C ALA A 58 -1.11 15.21 -5.18
N SER A 59 -0.58 15.49 -6.37
CA SER A 59 -0.41 16.84 -6.91
C SER A 59 -1.43 17.08 -8.02
N SER A 60 -1.13 17.93 -9.01
CA SER A 60 -1.97 18.18 -10.19
C SER A 60 -2.39 16.88 -10.90
N GLU A 61 -3.46 16.93 -11.71
CA GLU A 61 -4.22 15.77 -12.25
C GLU A 61 -3.41 14.74 -13.07
N ASP A 62 -2.17 15.05 -13.46
CA ASP A 62 -1.25 14.17 -14.21
C ASP A 62 0.04 13.83 -13.44
N GLU A 63 0.22 14.39 -12.25
CA GLU A 63 1.40 14.15 -11.43
C GLU A 63 1.26 12.83 -10.67
N PRO A 64 2.35 12.06 -10.50
CA PRO A 64 2.30 10.78 -9.81
C PRO A 64 1.75 10.89 -8.39
N VAL A 65 0.96 9.89 -7.99
CA VAL A 65 0.55 9.73 -6.61
C VAL A 65 1.62 8.95 -5.86
N PHE A 66 1.98 9.43 -4.68
CA PHE A 66 2.90 8.76 -3.77
C PHE A 66 2.14 8.22 -2.56
N LEU A 67 2.40 6.97 -2.21
CA LEU A 67 1.99 6.36 -0.95
C LEU A 67 3.24 6.06 -0.14
N GLN A 68 3.35 6.65 1.04
CA GLN A 68 4.35 6.26 2.02
C GLN A 68 3.71 5.38 3.09
N LEU A 69 4.33 4.23 3.32
CA LEU A 69 4.04 3.33 4.43
C LEU A 69 5.18 3.44 5.43
N THR A 70 4.90 4.04 6.58
CA THR A 70 5.88 4.20 7.64
C THR A 70 5.37 3.59 8.94
N GLY A 71 6.27 3.32 9.88
CA GLY A 71 5.93 2.83 11.20
C GLY A 71 7.02 3.18 12.21
N THR A 72 6.87 2.71 13.45
CA THR A 72 7.95 2.76 14.45
C THR A 72 9.18 1.97 13.99
N GLU A 73 10.35 2.16 14.63
CA GLU A 73 11.57 1.42 14.25
C GLU A 73 11.36 -0.10 14.25
N ASP A 74 10.59 -0.63 15.22
CA ASP A 74 10.19 -2.05 15.27
C ASP A 74 9.30 -2.45 14.08
N ALA A 75 8.45 -1.53 13.61
CA ALA A 75 7.55 -1.76 12.50
C ALA A 75 8.27 -1.79 11.15
N LYS A 76 9.44 -1.17 10.97
CA LYS A 76 10.19 -1.25 9.69
C LYS A 76 10.70 -2.68 9.42
N SER A 77 11.19 -3.35 10.45
CA SER A 77 11.63 -4.75 10.34
C SER A 77 10.44 -5.69 10.12
N PHE A 78 9.30 -5.40 10.76
CA PHE A 78 8.04 -6.11 10.53
C PHE A 78 7.50 -5.89 9.11
N LEU A 79 7.51 -4.65 8.61
CA LEU A 79 7.09 -4.26 7.26
C LEU A 79 7.90 -5.00 6.17
N ARG A 80 9.21 -5.19 6.36
CA ARG A 80 10.02 -5.97 5.42
C ARG A 80 9.61 -7.44 5.32
N SER A 81 9.19 -8.04 6.43
CA SER A 81 8.72 -9.43 6.46
C SER A 81 7.28 -9.53 5.94
N GLU A 82 6.38 -8.67 6.43
CA GLU A 82 4.96 -8.71 6.14
C GLU A 82 4.59 -8.18 4.75
N ILE A 83 5.30 -7.21 4.17
CA ILE A 83 5.03 -6.82 2.76
C ILE A 83 5.28 -8.02 1.82
N ASN A 84 6.22 -8.90 2.18
CA ASN A 84 6.48 -10.14 1.47
C ASN A 84 5.45 -11.24 1.81
N ASP A 85 5.00 -11.31 3.07
CA ASP A 85 4.04 -12.33 3.54
C ASP A 85 2.56 -11.97 3.28
N MET A 86 2.19 -10.69 3.17
CA MET A 86 0.85 -10.22 2.77
C MET A 86 0.54 -10.67 1.35
N ILE A 87 1.55 -10.78 0.47
CA ILE A 87 1.41 -11.39 -0.86
C ILE A 87 1.07 -12.90 -0.74
N THR A 88 1.51 -13.57 0.34
CA THR A 88 1.33 -15.02 0.58
C THR A 88 0.04 -15.35 1.34
N LEU A 89 -0.43 -14.49 2.24
CA LEU A 89 -1.69 -14.66 2.97
C LEU A 89 -2.93 -14.46 2.08
N ILE A 90 -2.86 -13.56 1.08
CA ILE A 90 -3.95 -13.30 0.14
C ILE A 90 -4.11 -14.43 -0.91
N THR A 91 -3.03 -15.17 -1.20
CA THR A 91 -3.11 -16.36 -2.07
C THR A 91 -3.66 -17.58 -1.35
N THR A 92 -3.55 -17.64 -0.02
CA THR A 92 -3.95 -18.82 0.78
C THR A 92 -5.34 -18.71 1.42
N THR A 93 -5.89 -17.50 1.60
CA THR A 93 -7.19 -17.31 2.28
C THR A 93 -8.39 -17.23 1.31
N ASN A 94 -8.24 -17.65 0.06
CA ASN A 94 -9.35 -17.78 -0.91
C ASN A 94 -9.79 -19.25 -1.12
N ASP A 95 -9.50 -20.14 -0.17
CA ASP A 95 -10.15 -21.44 -0.07
C ASP A 95 -10.94 -21.50 1.25
N ARG A 96 -12.16 -20.94 1.20
CA ARG A 96 -13.38 -21.38 1.89
C ARG A 96 -14.54 -20.41 1.63
#